data_AF-A0A9J6GHT0-F1
#
_entry.id   AF-A0A9J6GHT0-F1
#
_cell.length_a   1.000
_cell.length_b   1.000
_cell.length_c   1.000
_cell.angle_alpha   90.00
_cell.angle_beta   90.00
_cell.angle_gamma   90.00
#
_symmetry.space_group_name_H-M   'P 1'
#
loop_
_entity.id
_entity.type
_entity.pdbx_description
1 polymer ?
#
loop_
_entity_poly.entity_id
_entity_poly.type
_entity_poly.pdbx_seq_one_letter_code
_entity_poly.pdbx_strand_id
1 'polypeptide(L)'
;MVSLPEAECLLFLCSPRVKSLEDMHRIGLFFSDLALHDPVRGLILISHQRRRERELVKKLDEASNHLKVHTFGILPFCCVSLEIPAKNCYL
;
A
#
# COMPACT_ATOMS: atom_id res chain seq x y z
N MET A 1 -5.66 31.44 -6.87
CA MET A 1 -5.24 32.66 -7.59
C MET A 1 -5.42 33.81 -6.63
N VAL A 2 -4.35 34.57 -6.38
CA VAL A 2 -4.34 35.67 -5.41
C VAL A 2 -4.01 36.95 -6.17
N SER A 3 -4.80 38.00 -5.97
CA SER A 3 -4.52 39.31 -6.57
C SER A 3 -3.50 40.05 -5.71
N LEU A 4 -2.43 40.53 -6.32
CA LEU A 4 -1.46 41.43 -5.71
C LEU A 4 -1.65 42.83 -6.29
N PRO A 5 -2.37 43.72 -5.58
CA PRO A 5 -2.64 45.07 -6.08
C PRO A 5 -1.37 45.93 -6.17
N GLU A 6 -0.37 45.70 -5.31
CA GLU A 6 0.90 46.44 -5.31
C GLU A 6 1.75 46.22 -6.57
N ALA A 7 1.58 45.07 -7.21
CA ALA A 7 2.31 44.68 -8.41
C ALA A 7 1.40 44.56 -9.65
N GLU A 8 0.13 44.97 -9.52
CA GLU A 8 -0.92 44.86 -10.55
C GLU A 8 -0.97 43.47 -11.22
N CYS A 9 -0.73 42.40 -10.45
CA CYS A 9 -0.58 41.06 -11.00
C CYS A 9 -1.39 39.99 -10.25
N LEU A 10 -1.58 38.84 -10.90
CA LEU A 10 -2.26 37.67 -10.35
C LEU A 10 -1.23 36.56 -10.07
N LEU A 11 -1.10 36.16 -8.81
CA LEU A 11 -0.24 35.06 -8.41
C LEU A 11 -0.99 33.73 -8.43
N PHE A 12 -0.36 32.73 -9.03
CA PHE A 12 -0.85 31.35 -9.06
C PHE A 12 0.04 30.44 -8.23
N LEU A 13 -0.39 30.15 -7.01
CA LEU A 13 0.21 29.14 -6.15
C LEU A 13 -0.49 27.82 -6.39
N CYS A 14 0.25 26.81 -6.85
CA CYS A 14 -0.27 25.47 -7.12
C CYS A 14 0.80 24.41 -6.91
N SER A 15 0.33 23.19 -6.61
CA SER A 15 1.13 21.98 -6.55
C SER A 15 0.78 21.05 -7.73
N PRO A 16 1.74 20.26 -8.24
CA PRO A 16 1.49 19.36 -9.36
C PRO A 16 0.53 18.23 -8.97
N ARG A 17 -0.35 17.83 -9.90
CA ARG A 17 -1.34 16.79 -9.65
C ARG A 17 -0.82 15.42 -10.11
N VAL A 18 -0.20 14.69 -9.18
CA VAL A 18 0.35 13.34 -9.40
C VAL A 18 -0.17 12.36 -8.34
N LYS A 19 -0.38 11.09 -8.71
CA LYS A 19 -0.95 10.07 -7.82
C LYS A 19 0.04 8.98 -7.44
N SER A 20 0.97 8.65 -8.33
CA SER A 20 2.00 7.64 -8.11
C SER A 20 3.41 8.18 -8.39
N LEU A 21 4.41 7.49 -7.88
CA LEU A 21 5.82 7.72 -8.22
C LEU A 21 6.08 7.50 -9.70
N GLU A 22 5.38 6.53 -10.32
CA GLU A 22 5.49 6.30 -11.76
C GLU A 22 5.01 7.51 -12.57
N ASP A 23 3.94 8.18 -12.11
CA ASP A 23 3.40 9.37 -12.78
C ASP A 23 4.36 10.56 -12.67
N MET A 24 5.00 10.73 -11.51
CA MET A 24 6.05 11.74 -11.31
C MET A 24 7.21 11.53 -12.28
N HIS A 25 7.70 10.29 -12.40
CA HIS A 25 8.80 9.97 -13.30
C HIS A 25 8.45 10.22 -14.77
N ARG A 26 7.21 9.90 -15.19
CA ARG A 26 6.73 10.12 -16.56
C ARG A 26 6.74 11.59 -16.99
N ILE A 27 6.46 12.50 -16.06
CA ILE A 27 6.48 13.94 -16.32
C ILE A 27 7.83 14.59 -16.00
N GLY A 28 8.84 13.81 -15.60
CA GLY A 28 10.17 14.31 -15.23
C GLY A 28 10.19 15.08 -13.91
N LEU A 29 9.22 14.86 -13.03
CA LEU A 29 9.14 15.47 -11.70
C LEU A 29 9.80 14.55 -10.66
N PHE A 30 10.60 15.15 -9.78
CA PHE A 30 11.28 14.43 -8.70
C PHE A 30 10.82 14.92 -7.32
N PHE A 31 11.08 14.13 -6.29
CA PHE A 31 10.78 14.52 -4.90
C PHE A 31 11.55 15.76 -4.43
N SER A 32 12.70 16.04 -5.04
CA SER A 32 13.48 17.26 -4.81
C SER A 32 12.74 18.52 -5.22
N ASP A 33 11.85 18.42 -6.21
CA ASP A 33 11.15 19.56 -6.80
C ASP A 33 9.92 19.94 -5.97
N LEU A 34 9.48 19.04 -5.08
CA LEU A 34 8.42 19.29 -4.12
C LEU A 34 9.00 19.81 -2.80
N ALA A 35 8.56 21.01 -2.41
CA ALA A 35 8.94 21.61 -1.14
C ALA A 35 8.59 20.69 0.05
N LEU A 36 9.37 20.76 1.12
CA LEU A 36 9.17 19.92 2.33
C LEU A 36 7.81 20.15 2.98
N HIS A 37 7.27 21.37 2.89
CA HIS A 37 5.97 21.73 3.42
C HIS A 37 4.81 21.48 2.44
N ASP A 38 5.09 21.05 1.20
CA ASP A 38 4.06 20.74 0.23
C ASP A 38 3.33 19.44 0.65
N PRO A 39 2.00 19.47 0.87
CA PRO A 39 1.25 18.28 1.28
C PRO A 39 1.26 17.17 0.21
N VAL A 40 1.40 17.50 -1.07
CA VAL A 40 1.46 16.52 -2.17
C VAL A 40 2.61 15.55 -1.96
N ARG A 41 3.76 16.02 -1.47
CA ARG A 41 4.92 15.18 -1.16
C ARG A 41 4.59 14.10 -0.14
N GLY A 42 3.90 14.47 0.95
CA GLY A 42 3.47 13.53 1.99
C GLY A 42 2.43 12.53 1.47
N LEU A 43 1.46 13.02 0.71
CA LEU A 43 0.39 12.19 0.14
C LEU A 43 0.92 11.10 -0.79
N ILE A 44 1.89 11.41 -1.66
CA ILE A 44 2.50 10.44 -2.57
C ILE A 44 3.24 9.36 -1.78
N LEU A 45 4.02 9.77 -0.77
CA LEU A 45 4.80 8.84 0.04
C LEU A 45 3.89 7.87 0.80
N ILE A 46 2.85 8.39 1.44
CA ILE A 46 1.85 7.57 2.16
C ILE A 46 1.14 6.62 1.19
N SER A 47 0.71 7.12 0.03
CA SER A 47 0.02 6.31 -0.97
C SER A 47 0.89 5.14 -1.46
N HIS A 48 2.16 5.41 -1.71
CA HIS A 48 3.13 4.41 -2.12
C HIS A 48 3.44 3.41 -1.00
N GLN A 49 3.60 3.86 0.25
CA GLN A 49 3.78 2.97 1.40
C GLN A 49 2.57 2.04 1.59
N ARG A 50 1.35 2.59 1.53
CA ARG A 50 0.10 1.81 1.63
C ARG A 50 -0.05 0.81 0.49
N ARG A 51 0.44 1.14 -0.71
CA ARG A 51 0.44 0.20 -1.84
C ARG A 51 1.38 -0.97 -1.56
N ARG A 52 2.60 -0.71 -1.11
CA ARG A 52 3.56 -1.76 -0.76
C ARG A 52 3.14 -2.62 0.41
N GLU A 53 2.55 -2.00 1.43
CA GLU A 53 1.98 -2.70 2.58
C GLU A 53 0.92 -3.71 2.12
N ARG A 54 -0.02 -3.28 1.27
CA ARG A 54 -1.04 -4.17 0.69
C ARG A 54 -0.44 -5.29 -0.16
N GLU A 55 0.56 -4.99 -0.99
CA GLU A 55 1.25 -6.00 -1.79
C GLU A 55 1.96 -7.05 -0.92
N LEU A 56 2.54 -6.64 0.21
CA LEU A 56 3.18 -7.54 1.16
C LEU A 56 2.15 -8.42 1.88
N VAL A 57 1.06 -7.83 2.39
CA VAL A 57 -0.04 -8.57 3.02
C VAL A 57 -0.61 -9.62 2.08
N LYS A 58 -0.82 -9.26 0.81
CA LYS A 58 -1.32 -10.19 -0.21
C LYS A 58 -0.41 -11.39 -0.39
N LYS A 59 0.92 -11.18 -0.47
CA LYS A 59 1.90 -12.27 -0.59
C LYS A 59 1.91 -13.17 0.65
N LEU A 60 1.73 -12.59 1.83
CA LEU A 60 1.62 -13.34 3.09
C LEU A 60 0.37 -14.23 3.09
N ASP A 61 -0.77 -13.69 2.67
CA ASP A 61 -2.03 -14.43 2.59
C ASP A 61 -1.95 -15.57 1.56
N GLU A 62 -1.35 -15.33 0.40
CA GLU A 62 -1.10 -16.34 -0.62
C GLU A 62 -0.24 -17.49 -0.06
N ALA A 63 0.90 -17.16 0.57
CA ALA A 63 1.78 -18.17 1.17
C ALA A 63 1.09 -18.97 2.30
N SER A 64 0.33 -18.30 3.17
CA SER A 64 -0.45 -18.94 4.24
C SER A 64 -1.50 -19.90 3.68
N ASN A 65 -2.19 -19.52 2.59
CA ASN A 65 -3.16 -20.37 1.92
C ASN A 65 -2.49 -21.61 1.29
N HIS A 66 -1.34 -21.45 0.63
CA HIS A 66 -0.58 -22.58 0.10
C HIS A 66 -0.17 -23.58 1.19
N LEU A 67 0.28 -23.09 2.35
CA LEU A 67 0.63 -23.94 3.49
C LEU A 67 -0.59 -24.65 4.07
N LYS A 68 -1.73 -23.96 4.23
CA LYS A 68 -2.96 -24.59 4.73
C LYS A 68 -3.44 -25.71 3.80
N VAL A 69 -3.45 -25.47 2.48
CA VAL A 69 -3.86 -26.49 1.50
C VAL A 69 -2.91 -27.70 1.56
N HIS A 70 -1.60 -27.47 1.66
CA HIS A 70 -0.62 -28.55 1.73
C HIS A 70 -0.73 -29.34 3.04
N THR A 71 -0.90 -28.67 4.19
CA THR A 71 -1.03 -29.32 5.49
C THR A 71 -2.36 -30.07 5.65
N PHE A 72 -3.48 -29.51 5.20
CA PHE A 72 -4.79 -30.21 5.24
C PHE A 72 -4.92 -31.29 4.15
N GLY A 73 -4.21 -31.20 3.03
CA GLY A 73 -4.18 -32.23 1.99
C GLY A 73 -3.33 -33.47 2.33
N ILE A 74 -2.43 -33.37 3.32
CA ILE A 74 -1.57 -34.47 3.80
C ILE A 74 -2.19 -35.21 5.00
N LEU A 75 -3.31 -34.73 5.56
CA LEU A 75 -4.12 -35.52 6.47
C LEU A 75 -5.24 -36.28 5.72
N PRO A 76 -4.94 -37.46 5.12
CA PRO A 76 -5.90 -38.54 5.13
C PRO A 76 -5.54 -39.64 6.15
N PHE A 77 -4.49 -39.50 6.98
CA PHE A 77 -4.04 -40.62 7.83
C PHE A 77 -4.14 -40.48 9.35
N CYS A 78 -4.30 -39.28 9.93
CA CYS A 78 -4.22 -39.17 11.39
C CYS A 78 -5.55 -39.15 12.15
N CYS A 79 -6.71 -39.07 11.47
CA CYS A 79 -8.03 -39.00 12.14
C CYS A 79 -8.83 -40.32 12.17
N VAL A 80 -8.36 -41.41 11.57
CA VAL A 80 -9.16 -42.66 11.49
C VAL A 80 -9.03 -43.55 12.73
N SER A 81 -8.24 -43.19 13.75
CA SER A 81 -8.04 -44.08 14.92
C SER A 81 -8.22 -43.47 16.29
N LEU A 82 -8.60 -42.20 16.45
CA LEU A 82 -8.97 -41.70 17.77
C LEU A 82 -10.10 -40.67 17.65
N GLU A 83 -11.21 -41.02 18.28
CA GLU A 83 -12.47 -40.28 18.38
C GLU A 83 -12.27 -39.00 19.22
N ILE A 84 -11.50 -38.05 18.70
CA ILE A 84 -11.29 -36.75 19.35
C ILE A 84 -12.07 -35.69 18.57
N PRO A 85 -13.00 -34.96 19.21
CA PRO A 85 -13.75 -33.90 18.55
C PRO A 85 -12.83 -32.73 18.16
N ALA A 86 -12.99 -32.23 16.94
CA ALA A 86 -12.19 -31.19 16.28
C ALA A 86 -12.11 -29.81 16.98
N LYS A 87 -12.68 -29.67 18.19
CA LYS A 87 -12.66 -28.42 18.97
C LYS A 87 -11.40 -28.21 19.79
N ASN A 88 -10.53 -29.22 19.92
CA ASN A 88 -9.34 -29.16 20.78
C ASN A 88 -7.99 -29.08 20.03
N CYS A 89 -7.99 -28.72 18.74
CA CYS A 89 -6.75 -28.47 17.98
C CYS A 89 -6.41 -26.97 17.85
N TYR A 90 -7.16 -26.09 18.52
CA TYR A 90 -6.93 -24.65 18.50
C TYR A 90 -6.90 -24.08 19.92
N LEU A 91 -6.08 -24.65 20.80
CA LEU A 91 -5.53 -24.03 22.01
C LEU A 91 -4.33 -24.83 22.52
#